data_AF-A0A939XAV7-F1
#
_entry.id   AF-A0A939XAV7-F1
#
_cell.length_a   1.000
_cell.length_b   1.000
_cell.length_c   1.000
_cell.angle_alpha   90.00
_cell.angle_beta   90.00
_cell.angle_gamma   90.00
#
_symmetry.space_group_name_H-M   'P 1'
#
loop_
_entity.id
_entity.type
_entity.pdbx_description
1 polymer ?
#
loop_
_entity_poly.entity_id
_entity_poly.type
_entity_poly.pdbx_seq_one_letter_code
_entity_poly.pdbx_strand_id
1 'polypeptide(L)'
;INISTQLKKALKYVDDETYEYYRRYLKHTDFEALNIDYLYMRSFYTDSEYKIQNAKHKESYNYFYRNTLKHYKEYKSLHTRATLALVFHRGGNTKEALDILRRIKESALHSDEMGMYWRDNQSSPWCYERPIETQALLIQAFAEITPDDKETIGKMQQWLLKQKQTTSWNTDVATVEAISALLSDKGTANTLSQSEKSTLVTVAGEPLTAPSQAGTGYQSQSWHGDEINRLLTQSHDNAITQSSPQVTDHRSQVTIKKYTDGIAWGAAYYQYFDDMKNIERSDMGVKMSKTIYRVKTDGTLQAILNPTQVTNTITQSHNNATPQLSVGDRVRIRILIDCDRALEYVELKDPRPGCLEPLSTASGWHWNSGLSYYSAVRNASNSFYINRLDKGKYVVEYDLFVTNPGSFTVPPSTIQCLYAPEFRANSEGRSLHVE
;
A
#
# COMPACT_ATOMS: atom_id res chain seq x y z
N ILE A 1 8.25 -16.05 -38.99
CA ILE A 1 8.50 -17.14 -38.02
C ILE A 1 7.17 -17.85 -37.79
N ASN A 2 7.05 -19.16 -38.02
CA ASN A 2 5.81 -19.89 -37.74
C ASN A 2 5.72 -20.20 -36.23
N ILE A 3 4.87 -19.47 -35.52
CA ILE A 3 4.73 -19.52 -34.05
C ILE A 3 4.31 -20.93 -33.59
N SER A 4 3.32 -21.56 -34.25
CA SER A 4 2.87 -22.92 -33.92
C SER A 4 4.02 -23.94 -34.01
N THR A 5 4.86 -23.83 -35.05
CA THR A 5 6.02 -24.73 -35.20
C THR A 5 7.04 -24.57 -34.09
N GLN A 6 7.32 -23.33 -33.67
CA GLN A 6 8.25 -23.07 -32.56
C GLN A 6 7.67 -23.52 -31.22
N LEU A 7 6.38 -23.29 -30.99
CA LEU A 7 5.69 -23.72 -29.78
C LEU A 7 5.72 -25.25 -29.62
N LYS A 8 5.47 -26.02 -30.69
CA LYS A 8 5.58 -27.49 -30.65
C LYS A 8 6.99 -27.96 -30.28
N LYS A 9 8.02 -27.31 -30.82
CA LYS A 9 9.43 -27.62 -30.48
C LYS A 9 9.73 -27.31 -29.02
N ALA A 10 9.26 -26.17 -28.52
CA ALA A 10 9.45 -25.77 -27.12
C ALA A 10 8.74 -26.73 -26.16
N LEU A 11 7.47 -27.07 -26.43
CA LEU A 11 6.72 -28.03 -25.62
C LEU A 11 7.41 -29.40 -25.61
N LYS A 12 7.84 -29.89 -26.78
CA LYS A 12 8.59 -31.15 -26.86
C LYS A 12 9.87 -31.11 -26.04
N TYR A 13 10.63 -30.03 -26.10
CA TYR A 13 11.87 -29.88 -25.34
C TYR A 13 11.60 -29.96 -23.83
N VAL A 14 10.61 -29.22 -23.33
CA VAL A 14 10.24 -29.24 -21.91
C VAL A 14 9.72 -30.61 -21.47
N ASP A 15 8.92 -31.28 -22.30
CA ASP A 15 8.44 -32.64 -22.04
C ASP A 15 9.61 -33.64 -21.98
N ASP A 16 10.61 -33.51 -22.87
CA ASP A 16 11.83 -34.34 -22.88
C ASP A 16 12.68 -34.13 -21.62
N GLU A 17 12.96 -32.88 -21.22
CA GLU A 17 13.73 -32.56 -20.01
C GLU A 17 13.01 -33.06 -18.74
N THR A 18 11.70 -32.87 -18.68
CA THR A 18 10.88 -33.34 -17.55
C THR A 18 10.89 -34.86 -17.45
N TYR A 19 10.85 -35.57 -18.58
CA TYR A 19 10.96 -37.01 -18.62
C TYR A 19 12.37 -37.50 -18.22
N GLU A 20 13.42 -36.85 -18.69
CA GLU A 20 14.79 -37.18 -18.31
C GLU A 20 15.02 -37.00 -16.80
N TYR A 21 14.50 -35.93 -16.21
CA TYR A 21 14.53 -35.72 -14.76
C TYR A 21 13.78 -36.84 -14.01
N TYR A 22 12.54 -37.15 -14.44
CA TYR A 22 11.76 -38.25 -13.87
C TYR A 22 12.50 -39.60 -13.97
N ARG A 23 13.06 -39.93 -15.14
CA ARG A 23 13.76 -41.20 -15.37
C ARG A 23 15.00 -41.32 -14.51
N ARG A 24 15.80 -40.25 -14.41
CA ARG A 24 17.10 -40.26 -13.72
C ARG A 24 16.97 -40.28 -12.20
N TYR A 25 16.00 -39.55 -11.66
CA TYR A 25 15.98 -39.26 -10.21
C TYR A 25 14.77 -39.84 -9.48
N LEU A 26 13.65 -40.10 -10.15
CA LEU A 26 12.37 -40.36 -9.48
C LEU A 26 11.82 -41.76 -9.74
N LYS A 27 12.07 -42.32 -10.92
CA LYS A 27 11.53 -43.61 -11.35
C LYS A 27 11.90 -44.78 -10.42
N HIS A 28 13.00 -44.65 -9.68
CA HIS A 28 13.54 -45.71 -8.81
C HIS A 28 13.68 -45.25 -7.35
N THR A 29 12.98 -44.18 -6.96
CA THR A 29 13.04 -43.63 -5.61
C THR A 29 11.64 -43.40 -5.07
N ASP A 30 11.47 -43.49 -3.75
CA ASP A 30 10.25 -43.03 -3.07
C ASP A 30 10.20 -41.50 -2.92
N PHE A 31 11.10 -40.76 -3.58
CA PHE A 31 11.17 -39.31 -3.48
C PHE A 31 9.98 -38.67 -4.21
N GLU A 32 9.13 -37.97 -3.46
CA GLU A 32 7.94 -37.29 -3.96
C GLU A 32 8.31 -35.93 -4.57
N ALA A 33 9.00 -35.94 -5.71
CA ALA A 33 9.29 -34.70 -6.42
C ALA A 33 8.04 -34.12 -7.09
N LEU A 34 8.07 -32.80 -7.22
CA LEU A 34 6.97 -32.00 -7.71
C LEU A 34 7.47 -31.14 -8.84
N ASN A 35 6.66 -31.00 -9.88
CA ASN A 35 6.95 -30.07 -10.98
C ASN A 35 5.68 -29.30 -11.31
N ILE A 36 5.29 -28.44 -10.37
CA ILE A 36 4.02 -27.70 -10.40
C ILE A 36 4.03 -26.70 -11.57
N ASP A 37 5.14 -26.04 -11.83
CA ASP A 37 5.29 -25.12 -12.96
C ASP A 37 5.16 -25.83 -14.30
N TYR A 38 5.72 -27.04 -14.45
CA TYR A 38 5.49 -27.87 -15.63
C TYR A 38 4.02 -28.24 -15.80
N LEU A 39 3.35 -28.70 -14.74
CA LEU A 39 1.93 -29.04 -14.81
C LEU A 39 1.07 -27.82 -15.15
N TYR A 40 1.38 -26.67 -14.56
CA TYR A 40 0.70 -25.40 -14.84
C TYR A 40 0.89 -24.97 -16.29
N MET A 41 2.14 -24.97 -16.79
CA MET A 41 2.44 -24.68 -18.19
C MET A 41 1.70 -25.65 -19.13
N ARG A 42 1.72 -26.96 -18.86
CA ARG A 42 1.01 -27.96 -19.65
C ARG A 42 -0.51 -27.77 -19.62
N SER A 43 -1.07 -27.20 -18.55
CA SER A 43 -2.51 -26.97 -18.41
C SER A 43 -3.09 -25.98 -19.43
N PHE A 44 -2.26 -25.12 -20.02
CA PHE A 44 -2.69 -24.18 -21.08
C PHE A 44 -2.81 -24.83 -22.47
N TYR A 45 -2.19 -26.00 -22.68
CA TYR A 45 -2.04 -26.62 -23.99
C TYR A 45 -2.86 -27.91 -24.11
N THR A 46 -4.17 -27.78 -23.96
CA THR A 46 -5.14 -28.89 -24.00
C THR A 46 -5.70 -29.16 -25.40
N ASP A 47 -5.50 -28.26 -26.36
CA ASP A 47 -5.91 -28.45 -27.75
C ASP A 47 -5.26 -29.70 -28.36
N SER A 48 -6.00 -30.40 -29.23
CA SER A 48 -5.55 -31.65 -29.86
C SER A 48 -4.19 -31.51 -30.56
N GLU A 49 -3.87 -30.31 -31.05
CA GLU A 49 -2.60 -29.98 -31.70
C GLU A 49 -1.39 -30.01 -30.74
N TYR A 50 -1.60 -29.71 -29.46
CA TYR A 50 -0.53 -29.55 -28.45
C TYR A 50 -0.54 -30.62 -27.36
N LYS A 51 -1.53 -31.52 -27.35
CA LYS A 51 -1.59 -32.65 -26.40
C LYS A 51 -0.32 -33.49 -26.42
N ILE A 52 0.05 -34.00 -25.25
CA ILE A 52 1.14 -34.97 -25.12
C ILE A 52 0.76 -36.23 -25.91
N GLN A 53 1.50 -36.53 -26.98
CA GLN A 53 1.25 -37.72 -27.80
C GLN A 53 2.12 -38.91 -27.37
N ASN A 54 3.37 -38.65 -27.01
CA ASN A 54 4.35 -39.67 -26.65
C ASN A 54 4.05 -40.33 -25.30
N ALA A 55 4.05 -41.67 -25.26
CA ALA A 55 3.81 -42.45 -24.05
C ALA A 55 4.78 -42.14 -22.91
N LYS A 56 6.06 -41.88 -23.22
CA LYS A 56 7.10 -41.56 -22.22
C LYS A 56 6.79 -40.25 -21.49
N HIS A 57 6.40 -39.22 -22.24
CA HIS A 57 6.01 -37.92 -21.69
C HIS A 57 4.71 -38.00 -20.88
N LYS A 58 3.76 -38.85 -21.30
CA LYS A 58 2.55 -39.13 -20.51
C LYS A 58 2.89 -39.80 -19.18
N GLU A 59 3.86 -40.71 -19.16
CA GLU A 59 4.32 -41.38 -17.93
C GLU A 59 4.81 -40.35 -16.90
N SER A 60 5.75 -39.47 -17.28
CA SER A 60 6.26 -38.44 -16.39
C SER A 60 5.20 -37.42 -15.99
N TYR A 61 4.35 -36.96 -16.93
CA TYR A 61 3.24 -36.06 -16.61
C TYR A 61 2.30 -36.66 -15.56
N ASN A 62 1.87 -37.90 -15.76
CA ASN A 62 0.96 -38.59 -14.85
C ASN A 62 1.59 -38.82 -13.48
N TYR A 63 2.90 -39.09 -13.41
CA TYR A 63 3.62 -39.19 -12.15
C TYR A 63 3.52 -37.89 -11.35
N PHE A 64 3.90 -36.75 -11.94
CA PHE A 64 3.85 -35.45 -11.24
C PHE A 64 2.41 -35.06 -10.88
N TYR A 65 1.45 -35.28 -11.79
CA TYR A 65 0.05 -34.96 -11.55
C TYR A 65 -0.51 -35.76 -10.37
N ARG A 66 -0.29 -37.09 -10.34
CA ARG A 66 -0.73 -37.94 -9.21
C ARG A 66 -0.06 -37.57 -7.90
N ASN A 67 1.23 -37.25 -7.94
CA ASN A 67 1.97 -36.86 -6.74
C ASN A 67 1.41 -35.55 -6.17
N THR A 68 1.21 -34.52 -7.00
CA THR A 68 0.57 -33.27 -6.55
C THR A 68 -0.85 -33.50 -6.03
N LEU A 69 -1.65 -34.37 -6.65
CA LEU A 69 -3.01 -34.69 -6.20
C LEU A 69 -3.03 -35.42 -4.84
N LYS A 70 -1.99 -36.19 -4.52
CA LYS A 70 -1.86 -36.86 -3.23
C LYS A 70 -1.45 -35.88 -2.11
N HIS A 71 -0.58 -34.92 -2.42
CA HIS A 71 0.08 -34.05 -1.42
C HIS A 71 -0.41 -32.60 -1.40
N TYR A 72 -1.42 -32.22 -2.19
CA TYR A 72 -1.85 -30.82 -2.31
C TYR A 72 -2.21 -30.13 -0.99
N LYS A 73 -2.57 -30.90 0.05
CA LYS A 73 -2.92 -30.37 1.36
C LYS A 73 -1.75 -29.86 2.18
N GLU A 74 -0.54 -30.33 1.87
CA GLU A 74 0.70 -30.06 2.60
C GLU A 74 1.32 -28.71 2.21
N TYR A 75 0.97 -28.15 1.05
CA TYR A 75 1.50 -26.87 0.60
C TYR A 75 0.93 -25.70 1.40
N LYS A 76 1.83 -24.81 1.82
CA LYS A 76 1.49 -23.59 2.56
C LYS A 76 1.45 -22.34 1.68
N SER A 77 2.33 -22.26 0.67
CA SER A 77 2.41 -21.09 -0.22
C SER A 77 1.09 -20.84 -0.96
N LEU A 78 0.61 -19.59 -0.89
CA LEU A 78 -0.60 -19.15 -1.58
C LEU A 78 -0.47 -19.31 -3.09
N HIS A 79 0.68 -18.90 -3.65
CA HIS A 79 0.98 -19.03 -5.07
C HIS A 79 0.84 -20.49 -5.50
N THR A 80 1.56 -21.40 -4.84
CA THR A 80 1.53 -22.84 -5.16
C THR A 80 0.12 -23.42 -5.07
N ARG A 81 -0.65 -23.05 -4.05
CA ARG A 81 -2.03 -23.52 -3.89
C ARG A 81 -2.92 -23.01 -5.04
N ALA A 82 -2.83 -21.73 -5.40
CA ALA A 82 -3.58 -21.16 -6.52
C ALA A 82 -3.22 -21.83 -7.86
N THR A 83 -1.93 -22.06 -8.11
CA THR A 83 -1.45 -22.80 -9.28
C THR A 83 -2.05 -24.20 -9.35
N LEU A 84 -2.02 -24.95 -8.24
CA LEU A 84 -2.59 -26.30 -8.16
C LEU A 84 -4.10 -26.30 -8.37
N ALA A 85 -4.82 -25.31 -7.84
CA ALA A 85 -6.26 -25.19 -8.05
C ALA A 85 -6.59 -25.08 -9.55
N LEU A 86 -5.85 -24.24 -10.29
CA LEU A 86 -5.99 -24.10 -11.74
C LEU A 86 -5.63 -25.40 -12.48
N VAL A 87 -4.51 -26.04 -12.12
CA VAL A 87 -4.08 -27.32 -12.72
C VAL A 87 -5.16 -28.39 -12.53
N PHE A 88 -5.71 -28.53 -11.32
CA PHE A 88 -6.73 -29.53 -11.02
C PHE A 88 -8.06 -29.21 -11.69
N HIS A 89 -8.49 -27.96 -11.72
CA HIS A 89 -9.69 -27.54 -12.42
C HIS A 89 -9.61 -27.88 -13.92
N ARG A 90 -8.52 -27.46 -14.58
CA ARG A 90 -8.27 -27.73 -16.01
C ARG A 90 -8.07 -29.21 -16.30
N GLY A 91 -7.56 -29.97 -15.35
CA GLY A 91 -7.41 -31.43 -15.41
C GLY A 91 -8.69 -32.23 -15.11
N GLY A 92 -9.80 -31.58 -14.75
CA GLY A 92 -11.08 -32.21 -14.43
C GLY A 92 -11.27 -32.60 -12.96
N ASN A 93 -10.29 -32.38 -12.09
CA ASN A 93 -10.33 -32.59 -10.65
C ASN A 93 -11.00 -31.41 -9.91
N THR A 94 -12.25 -31.11 -10.27
CA THR A 94 -12.99 -29.94 -9.76
C THR A 94 -13.17 -29.97 -8.25
N LYS A 95 -13.35 -31.15 -7.64
CA LYS A 95 -13.53 -31.29 -6.19
C LYS A 95 -12.30 -30.83 -5.42
N GLU A 96 -11.10 -31.26 -5.86
CA GLU A 96 -9.84 -30.86 -5.23
C GLU A 96 -9.53 -29.38 -5.46
N ALA A 97 -9.83 -28.86 -6.66
CA ALA A 97 -9.70 -27.43 -6.96
C ALA A 97 -10.57 -26.56 -6.03
N LEU A 98 -11.84 -26.94 -5.82
CA LEU A 98 -12.74 -26.25 -4.91
C LEU A 98 -12.31 -26.37 -3.44
N ASP A 99 -11.77 -27.52 -3.01
CA ASP A 99 -11.21 -27.68 -1.66
C ASP A 99 -10.05 -26.70 -1.41
N ILE A 100 -9.16 -26.54 -2.39
CA ILE A 100 -8.05 -25.61 -2.31
C ILE A 100 -8.55 -24.17 -2.18
N LEU A 101 -9.45 -23.72 -3.07
CA LEU A 101 -9.98 -22.35 -3.05
C LEU A 101 -10.72 -22.05 -1.75
N ARG A 102 -11.53 -22.99 -1.24
CA ARG A 102 -12.19 -22.86 0.06
C ARG A 102 -11.18 -22.62 1.17
N ARG A 103 -10.14 -23.45 1.28
CA ARG A 103 -9.10 -23.28 2.31
C ARG A 103 -8.29 -21.99 2.12
N ILE A 104 -8.17 -21.47 0.89
CA ILE A 104 -7.50 -20.18 0.64
C ILE A 104 -8.39 -19.07 1.20
N LYS A 105 -9.68 -19.07 0.82
CA LYS A 105 -10.68 -18.11 1.26
C LYS A 105 -10.84 -18.07 2.78
N GLU A 106 -10.85 -19.22 3.45
CA GLU A 106 -10.96 -19.32 4.93
C GLU A 106 -9.77 -18.69 5.66
N SER A 107 -8.60 -18.61 5.02
CA SER A 107 -7.39 -18.00 5.60
C SER A 107 -7.25 -16.50 5.31
N ALA A 108 -8.20 -15.92 4.58
CA ALA A 108 -8.14 -14.53 4.15
C ALA A 108 -8.45 -13.55 5.29
N LEU A 109 -7.80 -12.39 5.23
CA LEU A 109 -8.12 -11.20 6.01
C LEU A 109 -9.03 -10.30 5.19
N HIS A 110 -9.94 -9.61 5.88
CA HIS A 110 -10.92 -8.73 5.28
C HIS A 110 -10.86 -7.34 5.90
N SER A 111 -10.97 -6.32 5.05
CA SER A 111 -11.09 -4.92 5.45
C SER A 111 -11.93 -4.20 4.41
N ASP A 112 -12.79 -3.27 4.85
CA ASP A 112 -13.58 -2.44 3.94
C ASP A 112 -12.68 -1.56 3.05
N GLU A 113 -11.49 -1.19 3.54
CA GLU A 113 -10.55 -0.38 2.78
C GLU A 113 -9.64 -1.21 1.87
N MET A 114 -9.05 -2.29 2.39
CA MET A 114 -8.05 -3.09 1.68
C MET A 114 -8.65 -4.24 0.87
N GLY A 115 -9.93 -4.56 1.04
CA GLY A 115 -10.57 -5.71 0.40
C GLY A 115 -10.16 -7.03 1.05
N MET A 116 -9.79 -8.02 0.23
CA MET A 116 -9.39 -9.36 0.66
C MET A 116 -7.90 -9.60 0.39
N TYR A 117 -7.17 -10.02 1.42
CA TYR A 117 -5.73 -10.23 1.37
C TYR A 117 -5.26 -11.26 2.39
N TRP A 118 -3.99 -11.67 2.31
CA TRP A 118 -3.43 -12.68 3.20
C TRP A 118 -2.19 -12.15 3.92
N ARG A 119 -2.03 -12.53 5.20
CA ARG A 119 -0.84 -12.16 5.98
C ARG A 119 0.44 -12.69 5.35
N ASP A 120 0.39 -13.89 4.79
CA ASP A 120 1.53 -14.59 4.21
C ASP A 120 1.86 -14.10 2.78
N ASN A 121 1.04 -13.22 2.20
CA ASN A 121 1.30 -12.62 0.90
C ASN A 121 2.20 -11.38 1.04
N GLN A 122 3.42 -11.58 1.54
CA GLN A 122 4.41 -10.52 1.74
C GLN A 122 5.61 -10.69 0.82
N SER A 123 6.39 -9.63 0.64
CA SER A 123 7.62 -9.70 -0.14
C SER A 123 8.72 -10.33 0.72
N SER A 124 9.39 -11.35 0.22
CA SER A 124 10.54 -11.96 0.89
C SER A 124 11.85 -11.33 0.42
N PRO A 125 12.87 -11.18 1.30
CA PRO A 125 14.24 -10.87 0.90
C PRO A 125 14.82 -11.87 -0.11
N TRP A 126 14.26 -13.08 -0.16
CA TRP A 126 14.68 -14.16 -1.05
C TRP A 126 14.04 -14.11 -2.45
N CYS A 127 13.29 -13.04 -2.78
CA CYS A 127 12.71 -12.76 -4.11
C CYS A 127 11.68 -13.77 -4.67
N TYR A 128 11.34 -14.84 -3.94
CA TYR A 128 10.35 -15.83 -4.36
C TYR A 128 8.90 -15.43 -4.08
N GLU A 129 8.68 -14.62 -3.03
CA GLU A 129 7.34 -14.17 -2.67
C GLU A 129 7.05 -12.86 -3.41
N ARG A 130 6.13 -12.96 -4.38
CA ARG A 130 5.76 -11.89 -5.31
C ARG A 130 4.29 -11.53 -5.07
N PRO A 131 4.00 -10.53 -4.22
CA PRO A 131 2.64 -10.33 -3.73
C PRO A 131 1.62 -9.97 -4.79
N ILE A 132 2.05 -9.18 -5.79
CA ILE A 132 1.22 -8.75 -6.90
C ILE A 132 0.89 -9.92 -7.83
N GLU A 133 1.91 -10.69 -8.25
CA GLU A 133 1.75 -11.90 -9.08
C GLU A 133 0.87 -12.94 -8.38
N THR A 134 1.14 -13.19 -7.09
CA THR A 134 0.33 -14.13 -6.28
C THR A 134 -1.12 -13.69 -6.19
N GLN A 135 -1.39 -12.41 -5.97
CA GLN A 135 -2.75 -11.89 -5.92
C GLN A 135 -3.44 -11.97 -7.29
N ALA A 136 -2.74 -11.64 -8.38
CA ALA A 136 -3.27 -11.76 -9.73
C ALA A 136 -3.62 -13.21 -10.08
N LEU A 137 -2.76 -14.16 -9.72
CA LEU A 137 -3.00 -15.59 -9.88
C LEU A 137 -4.20 -16.08 -9.04
N LEU A 138 -4.35 -15.57 -7.82
CA LEU A 138 -5.53 -15.85 -6.99
C LEU A 138 -6.81 -15.36 -7.68
N ILE A 139 -6.83 -14.12 -8.16
CA ILE A 139 -7.97 -13.57 -8.91
C ILE A 139 -8.29 -14.44 -10.12
N GLN A 140 -7.28 -14.85 -10.90
CA GLN A 140 -7.45 -15.76 -12.01
C GLN A 140 -8.07 -17.09 -11.58
N ALA A 141 -7.57 -17.70 -10.50
CA ALA A 141 -8.06 -18.98 -10.00
C ALA A 141 -9.54 -18.90 -9.56
N PHE A 142 -9.92 -17.87 -8.80
CA PHE A 142 -11.32 -17.69 -8.40
C PHE A 142 -12.22 -17.33 -9.59
N ALA A 143 -11.76 -16.51 -10.52
CA ALA A 143 -12.52 -16.16 -11.72
C ALA A 143 -12.74 -17.35 -12.66
N GLU A 144 -11.79 -18.28 -12.75
CA GLU A 144 -11.91 -19.47 -13.60
C GLU A 144 -12.74 -20.58 -12.95
N ILE A 145 -12.55 -20.82 -11.65
CA ILE A 145 -13.12 -21.98 -10.94
C ILE A 145 -14.48 -21.66 -10.28
N THR A 146 -14.65 -20.43 -9.78
CA THR A 146 -15.85 -19.96 -9.08
C THR A 146 -16.31 -18.58 -9.60
N PRO A 147 -16.67 -18.47 -10.89
CA PRO A 147 -17.00 -17.18 -11.52
C PRO A 147 -18.21 -16.47 -10.88
N ASP A 148 -19.09 -17.21 -10.21
CA ASP A 148 -20.26 -16.65 -9.53
C ASP A 148 -19.91 -15.91 -8.23
N ASP A 149 -18.74 -16.16 -7.64
CA ASP A 149 -18.26 -15.51 -6.41
C ASP A 149 -17.64 -14.13 -6.69
N LYS A 150 -18.44 -13.26 -7.32
CA LYS A 150 -18.03 -11.91 -7.73
C LYS A 150 -17.59 -11.05 -6.56
N GLU A 151 -18.18 -11.24 -5.38
CA GLU A 151 -17.81 -10.48 -4.19
C GLU A 151 -16.34 -10.74 -3.78
N THR A 152 -15.94 -12.02 -3.73
CA THR A 152 -14.57 -12.41 -3.38
C THR A 152 -13.57 -11.89 -4.41
N ILE A 153 -13.90 -12.04 -5.70
CA ILE A 153 -13.05 -11.55 -6.79
C ILE A 153 -12.90 -10.02 -6.71
N GLY A 154 -14.01 -9.30 -6.53
CA GLY A 154 -14.00 -7.84 -6.38
C GLY A 154 -13.17 -7.36 -5.19
N LYS A 155 -13.26 -8.03 -4.03
CA LYS A 155 -12.45 -7.72 -2.85
C LYS A 155 -10.95 -7.99 -3.08
N MET A 156 -10.59 -9.02 -3.86
CA MET A 156 -9.18 -9.24 -4.21
C MET A 156 -8.65 -8.21 -5.22
N GLN A 157 -9.48 -7.80 -6.18
CA GLN A 157 -9.17 -6.71 -7.12
C GLN A 157 -9.01 -5.37 -6.40
N GLN A 158 -9.85 -5.09 -5.41
CA GLN A 158 -9.71 -3.93 -4.52
C GLN A 158 -8.32 -3.87 -3.88
N TRP A 159 -7.81 -4.99 -3.38
CA TRP A 159 -6.47 -5.03 -2.79
C TRP A 159 -5.39 -4.69 -3.82
N LEU A 160 -5.46 -5.23 -5.05
CA LEU A 160 -4.48 -4.90 -6.12
C LEU A 160 -4.45 -3.40 -6.40
N LEU A 161 -5.64 -2.78 -6.51
CA LEU A 161 -5.77 -1.34 -6.75
C LEU A 161 -5.20 -0.54 -5.57
N LYS A 162 -5.45 -0.98 -4.34
CA LYS A 162 -4.88 -0.36 -3.14
C LYS A 162 -3.36 -0.50 -3.06
N GLN A 163 -2.78 -1.63 -3.47
CA GLN A 163 -1.33 -1.75 -3.54
C GLN A 163 -0.72 -0.82 -4.59
N LYS A 164 -1.37 -0.64 -5.75
CA LYS A 164 -0.88 0.27 -6.80
C LYS A 164 -0.81 1.73 -6.34
N GLN A 165 -1.64 2.13 -5.36
CA GLN A 165 -1.63 3.47 -4.78
C GLN A 165 -0.32 3.76 -4.06
N THR A 166 0.17 2.82 -3.24
CA THR A 166 1.30 3.08 -2.33
C THR A 166 2.59 2.36 -2.69
N THR A 167 2.55 1.45 -3.67
CA THR A 167 3.68 0.63 -4.09
C THR A 167 3.83 0.62 -5.61
N SER A 168 5.07 0.46 -6.06
CA SER A 168 5.40 0.17 -7.43
C SER A 168 5.14 -1.30 -7.75
N TRP A 169 4.59 -1.57 -8.95
CA TRP A 169 4.59 -2.92 -9.50
C TRP A 169 5.95 -3.12 -10.17
N ASN A 170 6.88 -3.65 -9.39
CA ASN A 170 8.31 -3.63 -9.66
C ASN A 170 8.78 -4.52 -10.82
N THR A 171 7.92 -5.38 -11.38
CA THR A 171 8.25 -6.24 -12.53
C THR A 171 7.23 -6.05 -13.66
N ASP A 172 7.69 -6.24 -14.90
CA ASP A 172 6.82 -6.22 -16.08
C ASP A 172 5.76 -7.33 -16.00
N VAL A 173 6.15 -8.51 -15.47
CA VAL A 173 5.25 -9.66 -15.27
C VAL A 173 4.14 -9.32 -14.27
N ALA A 174 4.50 -8.80 -13.09
CA ALA A 174 3.53 -8.37 -12.09
C ALA A 174 2.55 -7.33 -12.66
N THR A 175 3.07 -6.41 -13.48
CA THR A 175 2.25 -5.37 -14.13
C THR A 175 1.26 -5.98 -15.11
N VAL A 176 1.72 -6.86 -16.01
CA VAL A 176 0.87 -7.52 -17.01
C VAL A 176 -0.17 -8.41 -16.34
N GLU A 177 0.22 -9.21 -15.34
CA GLU A 177 -0.70 -10.09 -14.61
C GLU A 177 -1.73 -9.31 -13.83
N ALA A 178 -1.36 -8.21 -13.15
CA ALA A 178 -2.29 -7.36 -12.44
C ALA A 178 -3.28 -6.68 -13.39
N ILE A 179 -2.81 -6.16 -14.54
CA ILE A 179 -3.69 -5.58 -15.57
C ILE A 179 -4.65 -6.65 -16.10
N SER A 180 -4.16 -7.85 -16.39
CA SER A 180 -4.98 -8.98 -16.83
C SER A 180 -6.05 -9.34 -15.79
N ALA A 181 -5.67 -9.43 -14.51
CA ALA A 181 -6.58 -9.73 -13.41
C ALA A 181 -7.65 -8.64 -13.18
N LEU A 182 -7.33 -7.38 -13.47
CA LEU A 182 -8.26 -6.26 -13.37
C LEU A 182 -9.20 -6.15 -14.58
N LEU A 183 -8.72 -6.46 -15.79
CA LEU A 183 -9.48 -6.32 -17.03
C LEU A 183 -10.23 -7.59 -17.47
N SER A 184 -9.98 -8.74 -16.83
CA SER A 184 -10.61 -10.00 -17.24
C SER A 184 -12.14 -9.98 -17.03
N ASP A 185 -12.88 -10.01 -18.13
CA ASP A 185 -14.36 -10.11 -18.17
C ASP A 185 -14.95 -11.31 -17.43
N LYS A 186 -14.13 -12.35 -17.19
CA LYS A 186 -14.52 -13.58 -16.48
C LYS A 186 -14.58 -13.42 -14.95
N GLY A 187 -14.16 -12.27 -14.42
CA GLY A 187 -14.08 -11.99 -13.00
C GLY A 187 -14.33 -10.54 -12.63
N THR A 188 -14.80 -9.70 -13.56
CA THR A 188 -15.24 -8.35 -13.21
C THR A 188 -16.48 -8.45 -12.32
N ALA A 189 -16.25 -8.38 -11.01
CA ALA A 189 -17.13 -7.57 -10.19
C ALA A 189 -17.26 -6.21 -10.90
N ASN A 190 -18.45 -5.62 -10.89
CA ASN A 190 -18.79 -4.33 -11.50
C ASN A 190 -17.92 -3.13 -11.02
N THR A 191 -16.79 -3.38 -10.36
CA THR A 191 -15.83 -2.43 -9.79
C THR A 191 -15.20 -1.48 -10.82
N LEU A 192 -15.03 -1.93 -12.07
CA LEU A 192 -14.46 -1.13 -13.17
C LEU A 192 -15.43 -0.93 -14.33
N SER A 193 -16.64 -1.49 -14.27
CA SER A 193 -17.65 -1.28 -15.32
C SER A 193 -18.15 0.16 -15.25
N GLN A 194 -17.94 0.89 -16.33
CA GLN A 194 -18.38 2.27 -16.48
C GLN A 194 -19.87 2.43 -16.21
N SER A 195 -20.21 3.43 -15.39
CA SER A 195 -21.38 4.23 -15.69
C SER A 195 -20.93 5.67 -15.85
N GLU A 196 -21.43 6.35 -16.87
CA GLU A 196 -21.15 7.76 -17.17
C GLU A 196 -21.61 8.72 -16.03
N LYS A 197 -22.26 8.19 -14.98
CA LYS A 197 -22.78 8.93 -13.82
C LYS A 197 -22.48 8.21 -12.50
N SER A 198 -21.28 7.65 -12.33
CA SER A 198 -20.95 6.87 -11.13
C SER A 198 -20.87 7.70 -9.85
N THR A 199 -20.38 8.94 -9.94
CA THR A 199 -20.17 9.84 -8.80
C THR A 199 -20.50 11.29 -9.16
N LEU A 200 -21.24 11.99 -8.33
CA LEU A 200 -21.43 13.45 -8.37
C LEU A 200 -20.68 14.07 -7.21
N VAL A 201 -19.73 14.95 -7.53
CA VAL A 201 -19.02 15.77 -6.55
C VAL A 201 -19.51 17.20 -6.67
N THR A 202 -19.89 17.79 -5.54
CA THR A 202 -20.40 19.15 -5.42
C THR A 202 -19.56 19.91 -4.40
N VAL A 203 -19.08 21.09 -4.76
CA VAL A 203 -18.29 21.98 -3.90
C VAL A 203 -19.05 23.30 -3.74
N ALA A 204 -19.35 23.67 -2.50
CA ALA A 204 -20.13 24.87 -2.18
C ALA A 204 -21.49 24.95 -2.92
N GLY A 205 -22.15 23.79 -3.11
CA GLY A 205 -23.42 23.69 -3.83
C GLY A 205 -23.31 23.55 -5.36
N GLU A 206 -22.12 23.78 -5.94
CA GLU A 206 -21.89 23.69 -7.38
C GLU A 206 -21.26 22.34 -7.78
N PRO A 207 -21.81 21.62 -8.78
CA PRO A 207 -21.20 20.39 -9.27
C PRO A 207 -19.85 20.67 -9.96
N LEU A 208 -18.93 19.70 -9.91
CA LEU A 208 -17.71 19.78 -10.70
C LEU A 208 -18.03 19.92 -12.19
N THR A 209 -17.42 20.89 -12.85
CA THR A 209 -17.61 21.18 -14.29
C THR A 209 -16.46 20.66 -15.14
N ALA A 210 -15.40 20.15 -14.52
CA ALA A 210 -14.24 19.60 -15.22
C ALA A 210 -14.63 18.44 -16.16
N PRO A 211 -14.06 18.40 -17.38
CA PRO A 211 -14.32 17.31 -18.32
C PRO A 211 -13.87 15.99 -17.71
N SER A 212 -14.72 14.97 -17.86
CA SER A 212 -14.41 13.61 -17.40
C SER A 212 -13.55 12.88 -18.43
N GLN A 213 -12.49 12.22 -17.99
CA GLN A 213 -11.64 11.41 -18.84
C GLN A 213 -12.40 10.17 -19.34
N ALA A 214 -12.43 9.98 -20.67
CA ALA A 214 -12.99 8.77 -21.28
C ALA A 214 -12.27 7.51 -20.76
N GLY A 215 -13.01 6.46 -20.45
CA GLY A 215 -12.43 5.27 -19.82
C GLY A 215 -12.60 5.30 -18.30
N THR A 216 -11.85 6.17 -17.63
CA THR A 216 -11.68 6.17 -16.17
C THR A 216 -12.73 6.99 -15.42
N GLY A 217 -13.42 7.90 -16.10
CA GLY A 217 -14.33 8.84 -15.46
C GLY A 217 -13.64 9.92 -14.62
N TYR A 218 -12.30 10.02 -14.68
CA TYR A 218 -11.51 10.91 -13.84
C TYR A 218 -11.87 12.38 -14.08
N GLN A 219 -12.09 13.11 -13.00
CA GLN A 219 -12.31 14.56 -12.99
C GLN A 219 -11.37 15.21 -11.98
N SER A 220 -10.81 16.36 -12.35
CA SER A 220 -9.98 17.18 -11.47
C SER A 220 -10.28 18.64 -11.69
N GLN A 221 -10.48 19.37 -10.59
CA GLN A 221 -10.74 20.80 -10.58
C GLN A 221 -9.92 21.43 -9.46
N SER A 222 -9.37 22.61 -9.74
CA SER A 222 -8.56 23.38 -8.79
C SER A 222 -9.03 24.82 -8.83
N TRP A 223 -8.99 25.46 -7.67
CA TRP A 223 -9.35 26.85 -7.48
C TRP A 223 -8.19 27.55 -6.78
N HIS A 224 -7.95 28.82 -7.12
CA HIS A 224 -6.83 29.58 -6.56
C HIS A 224 -7.23 30.99 -6.12
N GLY A 225 -6.58 31.49 -5.07
CA GLY A 225 -6.72 32.88 -4.60
C GLY A 225 -8.17 33.27 -4.34
N ASP A 226 -8.63 34.32 -5.03
CA ASP A 226 -9.97 34.88 -4.84
C ASP A 226 -11.10 33.90 -5.18
N GLU A 227 -10.87 32.87 -6.00
CA GLU A 227 -11.87 31.83 -6.28
C GLU A 227 -12.22 31.02 -5.04
N ILE A 228 -11.21 30.69 -4.23
CA ILE A 228 -11.40 29.99 -2.95
C ILE A 228 -12.21 30.89 -2.03
N ASN A 229 -11.83 32.16 -1.91
CA ASN A 229 -12.57 33.13 -1.10
C ASN A 229 -14.02 33.25 -1.55
N ARG A 230 -14.29 33.30 -2.86
CA ARG A 230 -15.65 33.29 -3.40
C ARG A 230 -16.41 32.01 -3.02
N LEU A 231 -15.82 30.83 -3.13
CA LEU A 231 -16.48 29.57 -2.71
C LEU A 231 -16.78 29.52 -1.21
N LEU A 232 -15.94 30.13 -0.38
CA LEU A 232 -16.11 30.18 1.08
C LEU A 232 -17.09 31.28 1.52
N THR A 233 -17.26 32.34 0.71
CA THR A 233 -18.02 33.55 1.12
C THR A 233 -19.30 33.81 0.32
N GLN A 234 -19.45 33.29 -0.90
CA GLN A 234 -20.65 33.49 -1.71
C GLN A 234 -21.84 32.76 -1.09
N SER A 235 -22.76 33.55 -0.54
CA SER A 235 -24.12 33.11 -0.28
C SER A 235 -24.80 32.80 -1.61
N HIS A 236 -25.39 31.62 -1.75
CA HIS A 236 -26.34 31.32 -2.82
C HIS A 236 -27.70 32.00 -2.58
N ASP A 237 -27.69 33.22 -2.04
CA ASP A 237 -28.88 34.01 -1.72
C ASP A 237 -28.79 35.38 -2.43
N ASN A 238 -29.09 35.40 -3.73
CA ASN A 238 -29.66 36.60 -4.36
C ASN A 238 -31.15 36.73 -4.03
N ALA A 239 -31.54 36.42 -2.80
CA ALA A 239 -32.90 36.60 -2.30
C ALA A 239 -32.87 36.80 -0.77
N ILE A 240 -32.37 37.94 -0.31
CA ILE A 240 -32.81 38.47 0.99
C ILE A 240 -34.25 38.93 0.81
N THR A 241 -35.18 38.00 0.97
CA THR A 241 -36.54 38.33 1.38
C THR A 241 -36.78 37.59 2.69
N GLN A 242 -37.10 38.38 3.71
CA GLN A 242 -37.23 37.97 5.09
C GLN A 242 -38.13 36.75 5.26
N SER A 243 -37.82 35.97 6.29
CA SER A 243 -38.64 34.93 6.94
C SER A 243 -38.82 33.59 6.20
N SER A 244 -37.86 32.67 6.39
CA SER A 244 -38.15 31.24 6.64
C SER A 244 -36.94 30.52 7.27
N PRO A 245 -37.11 29.63 8.27
CA PRO A 245 -36.02 29.09 9.06
C PRO A 245 -35.51 27.74 8.51
N GLN A 246 -34.90 27.70 7.33
CA GLN A 246 -34.08 26.58 6.84
C GLN A 246 -33.21 27.05 5.65
N VAL A 247 -32.29 27.99 5.87
CA VAL A 247 -31.19 28.20 4.90
C VAL A 247 -30.12 27.18 5.26
N THR A 248 -30.09 26.03 4.59
CA THR A 248 -28.97 25.10 4.70
C THR A 248 -27.75 25.76 4.07
N ASP A 249 -26.92 26.32 4.94
CA ASP A 249 -25.64 26.90 4.56
C ASP A 249 -24.72 25.81 3.98
N HIS A 250 -24.64 25.74 2.65
CA HIS A 250 -23.75 24.83 1.94
C HIS A 250 -22.34 25.42 1.74
N ARG A 251 -22.02 26.59 2.32
CA ARG A 251 -20.67 27.17 2.27
C ARG A 251 -19.66 26.17 2.82
N SER A 252 -18.52 26.05 2.14
CA SER A 252 -17.41 25.18 2.57
C SER A 252 -17.76 23.68 2.66
N GLN A 253 -18.88 23.23 2.07
CA GLN A 253 -19.22 21.80 2.02
C GLN A 253 -18.76 21.16 0.72
N VAL A 254 -18.09 20.02 0.85
CA VAL A 254 -17.83 19.09 -0.25
C VAL A 254 -18.80 17.92 -0.08
N THR A 255 -19.72 17.76 -1.03
CA THR A 255 -20.68 16.63 -1.05
C THR A 255 -20.30 15.66 -2.14
N ILE A 256 -20.26 14.37 -1.79
CA ILE A 256 -19.98 13.28 -2.73
C ILE A 256 -21.19 12.34 -2.71
N LYS A 257 -21.83 12.16 -3.85
CA LYS A 257 -22.92 11.18 -4.05
C LYS A 257 -22.46 10.13 -5.03
N LYS A 258 -22.53 8.86 -4.62
CA LYS A 258 -22.17 7.71 -5.45
C LYS A 258 -23.45 6.97 -5.84
N TYR A 259 -23.60 6.68 -7.13
CA TYR A 259 -24.81 6.09 -7.71
C TYR A 259 -24.64 4.64 -8.13
N THR A 260 -23.41 4.13 -8.19
CA THR A 260 -23.12 2.74 -8.59
C THR A 260 -22.49 1.92 -7.49
N ASP A 261 -22.69 0.61 -7.60
CA ASP A 261 -21.86 -0.38 -6.93
C ASP A 261 -20.44 -0.33 -7.51
N GLY A 262 -19.41 -0.57 -6.69
CA GLY A 262 -18.00 -0.44 -7.09
C GLY A 262 -17.21 0.52 -6.18
N ILE A 263 -15.99 0.89 -6.57
CA ILE A 263 -15.12 1.77 -5.76
C ILE A 263 -14.99 3.12 -6.45
N ALA A 264 -15.13 4.20 -5.67
CA ALA A 264 -14.81 5.55 -6.11
C ALA A 264 -13.62 6.05 -5.29
N TRP A 265 -12.63 6.64 -5.96
CA TRP A 265 -11.49 7.30 -5.31
C TRP A 265 -11.51 8.78 -5.65
N GLY A 266 -11.14 9.60 -4.68
CA GLY A 266 -10.99 11.02 -4.83
C GLY A 266 -10.23 11.58 -3.65
N ALA A 267 -9.64 12.75 -3.84
CA ALA A 267 -8.98 13.51 -2.81
C ALA A 267 -9.38 14.99 -2.95
N ALA A 268 -9.52 15.66 -1.82
CA ALA A 268 -9.73 17.10 -1.76
C ALA A 268 -8.59 17.72 -0.96
N TYR A 269 -7.94 18.73 -1.53
CA TYR A 269 -6.80 19.39 -0.92
C TYR A 269 -7.14 20.87 -0.68
N TYR A 270 -6.94 21.33 0.55
CA TYR A 270 -7.02 22.73 0.92
C TYR A 270 -5.66 23.16 1.48
N GLN A 271 -5.07 24.20 0.90
CA GLN A 271 -3.73 24.67 1.24
C GLN A 271 -3.80 26.14 1.65
N TYR A 272 -3.17 26.47 2.78
CA TYR A 272 -3.08 27.82 3.32
C TYR A 272 -1.76 28.01 4.06
N PHE A 273 -1.39 29.27 4.31
CA PHE A 273 -0.24 29.63 5.14
C PHE A 273 -0.70 29.91 6.56
N ASP A 274 0.08 29.45 7.53
CA ASP A 274 -0.12 29.73 8.95
C ASP A 274 1.24 29.82 9.65
N ASP A 275 1.24 30.41 10.85
CA ASP A 275 2.40 30.37 11.73
C ASP A 275 2.72 28.93 12.12
N MET A 276 4.01 28.55 12.08
CA MET A 276 4.43 27.18 12.40
C MET A 276 3.99 26.70 13.78
N LYS A 277 3.83 27.62 14.74
CA LYS A 277 3.39 27.34 16.12
C LYS A 277 1.91 26.90 16.19
N ASN A 278 1.11 27.25 15.19
CA ASN A 278 -0.33 26.94 15.13
C ASN A 278 -0.59 25.58 14.45
N ILE A 279 0.44 24.98 13.85
CA ILE A 279 0.30 23.69 13.16
C ILE A 279 0.00 22.61 14.20
N GLU A 280 -1.20 22.06 14.13
CA GLU A 280 -1.62 20.91 14.94
C GLU A 280 -1.09 19.60 14.35
N ARG A 281 -1.02 18.57 15.20
CA ARG A 281 -0.70 17.23 14.75
C ARG A 281 -1.79 16.71 13.83
N SER A 282 -1.38 16.13 12.69
CA SER A 282 -2.28 15.47 11.77
C SER A 282 -1.70 14.12 11.34
N ASP A 283 -2.55 13.10 11.34
CA ASP A 283 -2.22 11.73 10.95
C ASP A 283 -3.16 11.31 9.81
N MET A 284 -2.64 11.09 8.60
CA MET A 284 -3.40 10.66 7.42
C MET A 284 -2.75 9.41 6.80
N GLY A 285 -3.26 8.22 7.12
CA GLY A 285 -2.72 6.93 6.63
C GLY A 285 -1.36 6.52 7.19
N VAL A 286 -0.57 7.47 7.70
CA VAL A 286 0.60 7.28 8.55
C VAL A 286 0.37 8.07 9.83
N LYS A 287 0.90 7.59 10.95
CA LYS A 287 0.93 8.34 12.21
C LYS A 287 2.35 8.67 12.57
N MET A 288 2.54 9.86 13.13
CA MET A 288 3.86 10.29 13.58
C MET A 288 3.79 11.08 14.87
N SER A 289 4.81 10.94 15.71
CA SER A 289 5.00 11.80 16.86
C SER A 289 6.48 12.12 17.09
N LYS A 290 6.75 13.34 17.54
CA LYS A 290 8.10 13.83 17.84
C LYS A 290 8.24 14.06 19.34
N THR A 291 9.29 13.49 19.91
CA THR A 291 9.71 13.75 21.30
C THR A 291 11.12 14.31 21.31
N ILE A 292 11.35 15.34 22.13
CA ILE A 292 12.66 15.92 22.36
C ILE A 292 13.12 15.56 23.76
N TYR A 293 14.28 14.91 23.87
CA TYR A 293 14.90 14.52 25.13
C TYR A 293 16.20 15.28 25.35
N ARG A 294 16.49 15.71 26.58
CA ARG A 294 17.87 15.98 27.01
C ARG A 294 18.55 14.64 27.28
N VAL A 295 19.77 14.48 26.76
CA VAL A 295 20.62 13.33 27.06
C VAL A 295 21.52 13.72 28.24
N LYS A 296 21.31 13.08 29.40
CA LYS A 296 22.15 13.31 30.58
C LYS A 296 23.53 12.69 30.41
N THR A 297 24.46 13.08 31.28
CA THR A 297 25.85 12.58 31.28
C THR A 297 25.94 11.06 31.45
N ASP A 298 25.00 10.45 32.17
CA ASP A 298 24.88 9.00 32.36
C ASP A 298 24.21 8.26 31.17
N GLY A 299 23.84 8.99 30.11
CA GLY A 299 23.14 8.48 28.93
C GLY A 299 21.63 8.36 29.07
N THR A 300 21.05 8.68 30.23
CA THR A 300 19.59 8.64 30.43
C THR A 300 18.88 9.77 29.68
N LEU A 301 17.65 9.50 29.25
CA LEU A 301 16.84 10.45 28.50
C LEU A 301 15.83 11.14 29.42
N GLN A 302 15.90 12.47 29.50
CA GLN A 302 14.91 13.30 30.18
C GLN A 302 14.02 13.98 29.14
N ALA A 303 12.72 13.71 29.14
CA ALA A 303 11.80 14.34 28.20
C ALA A 303 11.71 15.86 28.46
N ILE A 304 11.96 16.65 27.41
CA ILE A 304 11.82 18.11 27.40
C ILE A 304 10.52 18.51 26.73
N LEU A 305 10.21 17.89 25.58
CA LEU A 305 8.94 18.08 24.88
C LEU A 305 8.34 16.72 24.52
N ASN A 306 7.19 16.41 25.10
CA ASN A 306 6.39 15.24 24.77
C ASN A 306 5.39 15.55 23.65
N PRO A 307 4.98 14.54 22.85
CA PRO A 307 3.89 14.70 21.91
C PRO A 307 2.61 15.10 22.64
N THR A 308 1.87 16.00 22.04
CA THR A 308 0.54 16.39 22.51
C THR A 308 -0.37 15.15 22.41
N GLN A 309 -1.03 14.80 23.50
CA GLN A 309 -2.03 13.72 23.50
C GLN A 309 -3.19 14.16 22.61
N VAL A 310 -3.61 13.31 21.69
CA VAL A 310 -4.86 13.51 20.95
C VAL A 310 -6.00 13.11 21.89
N THR A 311 -6.42 14.02 22.77
CA THR A 311 -7.65 13.87 23.55
C THR A 311 -8.68 14.86 23.03
N ASN A 312 -9.90 14.38 22.74
CA ASN A 312 -11.09 15.21 22.45
C ASN A 312 -11.55 16.05 23.66
N THR A 313 -10.66 16.27 24.62
CA THR A 313 -10.88 17.06 25.81
C THR A 313 -9.69 17.99 25.90
N ILE A 314 -9.94 19.28 25.77
CA ILE A 314 -8.96 20.34 26.04
C ILE A 314 -8.73 20.33 27.55
N THR A 315 -7.84 19.46 28.01
CA THR A 315 -7.24 19.61 29.33
C THR A 315 -5.86 20.18 29.09
N GLN A 316 -5.77 21.51 29.13
CA GLN A 316 -4.49 22.17 29.31
C GLN A 316 -3.90 21.66 30.63
N SER A 317 -2.98 20.70 30.57
CA SER A 317 -2.18 20.39 31.75
C SER A 317 -1.16 21.51 31.92
N HIS A 318 -1.59 22.60 32.55
CA HIS A 318 -0.69 23.45 33.28
C HIS A 318 -0.14 22.65 34.47
N ASN A 319 1.17 22.78 34.70
CA ASN A 319 1.97 22.27 35.83
C ASN A 319 2.84 21.05 35.51
N ASN A 320 4.05 21.34 35.04
CA ASN A 320 5.31 21.04 35.73
C ASN A 320 6.39 21.85 35.04
N ALA A 321 7.29 22.50 35.79
CA ALA A 321 8.40 23.29 35.28
C ALA A 321 9.08 22.51 34.13
N THR A 322 8.89 22.96 32.89
CA THR A 322 9.48 22.28 31.74
C THR A 322 10.99 22.37 31.95
N PRO A 323 11.72 21.24 32.01
CA PRO A 323 13.15 21.29 32.28
C PRO A 323 13.78 22.18 31.21
N GLN A 324 14.33 23.33 31.62
CA GLN A 324 14.93 24.27 30.69
C GLN A 324 16.22 23.67 30.16
N LEU A 325 16.41 23.73 28.84
CA LEU A 325 17.69 23.40 28.20
C LEU A 325 18.68 24.53 28.44
N SER A 326 19.96 24.20 28.51
CA SER A 326 21.05 25.18 28.58
C SER A 326 21.97 25.02 27.38
N VAL A 327 22.66 26.09 26.99
CA VAL A 327 23.69 26.02 25.94
C VAL A 327 24.72 24.93 26.27
N GLY A 328 25.04 24.10 25.29
CA GLY A 328 25.94 22.95 25.42
C GLY A 328 25.25 21.62 25.75
N ASP A 329 23.97 21.62 26.10
CA ASP A 329 23.22 20.39 26.30
C ASP A 329 23.16 19.54 25.04
N ARG A 330 23.30 18.22 25.22
CA ARG A 330 22.99 17.24 24.18
C ARG A 330 21.51 16.91 24.20
N VAL A 331 20.88 16.96 23.04
CA VAL A 331 19.46 16.70 22.84
C VAL A 331 19.29 15.54 21.87
N ARG A 332 18.40 14.61 22.18
CA ARG A 332 17.97 13.53 21.29
C ARG A 332 16.58 13.82 20.75
N ILE A 333 16.48 13.89 19.44
CA ILE A 333 15.19 13.87 18.75
C ILE A 333 14.80 12.41 18.54
N ARG A 334 13.56 12.06 18.92
CA ARG A 334 12.95 10.76 18.65
C ARG A 334 11.67 10.98 17.87
N ILE A 335 11.60 10.39 16.68
CA ILE A 335 10.40 10.38 15.85
C ILE A 335 9.87 8.96 15.82
N LEU A 336 8.66 8.77 16.33
CA LEU A 336 7.93 7.50 16.24
C LEU A 336 7.03 7.54 15.02
N ILE A 337 7.10 6.50 14.21
CA ILE A 337 6.29 6.30 13.02
C ILE A 337 5.44 5.05 13.24
N ASP A 338 4.15 5.11 12.91
CA ASP A 338 3.24 3.96 12.93
C ASP A 338 2.46 3.94 11.61
N CYS A 339 2.64 2.86 10.85
CA CYS A 339 2.07 2.69 9.52
C CYS A 339 1.21 1.42 9.47
N ASP A 340 0.02 1.53 8.90
CA ASP A 340 -0.96 0.43 8.83
C ASP A 340 -0.80 -0.47 7.59
N ARG A 341 0.01 -0.03 6.62
CA ARG A 341 0.27 -0.66 5.31
C ARG A 341 1.72 -0.46 4.87
N ALA A 342 2.09 -1.09 3.76
CA ALA A 342 3.38 -0.81 3.12
C ALA A 342 3.29 0.48 2.27
N LEU A 343 4.28 1.35 2.44
CA LEU A 343 4.49 2.55 1.64
C LEU A 343 5.88 2.52 1.02
N GLU A 344 5.99 2.91 -0.25
CA GLU A 344 7.28 3.10 -0.93
C GLU A 344 7.57 4.59 -1.14
N TYR A 345 8.87 4.92 -1.21
CA TYR A 345 9.36 6.27 -1.47
C TYR A 345 8.80 7.32 -0.49
N VAL A 346 9.08 7.11 0.80
CA VAL A 346 8.63 7.99 1.89
C VAL A 346 9.75 8.96 2.26
N GLU A 347 9.43 10.25 2.36
CA GLU A 347 10.31 11.24 2.98
C GLU A 347 9.79 11.57 4.38
N LEU A 348 10.64 11.37 5.39
CA LEU A 348 10.50 12.03 6.68
C LEU A 348 11.42 13.26 6.68
N LYS A 349 10.86 14.44 6.87
CA LYS A 349 11.59 15.69 6.98
C LYS A 349 11.39 16.29 8.35
N ASP A 350 12.49 16.57 9.03
CA ASP A 350 12.47 17.22 10.34
C ASP A 350 13.24 18.55 10.29
N PRO A 351 12.55 19.69 10.18
CA PRO A 351 13.20 21.00 10.26
C PRO A 351 13.70 21.27 11.68
N ARG A 352 14.86 21.94 11.77
CA ARG A 352 15.55 22.16 13.05
C ARG A 352 15.18 23.51 13.65
N PRO A 353 14.97 23.60 14.98
CA PRO A 353 14.92 24.87 15.69
C PRO A 353 16.25 25.61 15.56
N GLY A 354 16.23 26.94 15.49
CA GLY A 354 17.43 27.77 15.31
C GLY A 354 18.45 27.74 16.45
N CYS A 355 18.14 27.07 17.57
CA CYS A 355 19.07 26.87 18.69
C CYS A 355 19.74 25.50 18.71
N LEU A 356 19.48 24.62 17.73
CA LEU A 356 20.00 23.26 17.71
C LEU A 356 20.85 23.00 16.47
N GLU A 357 22.07 22.49 16.68
CA GLU A 357 22.99 22.06 15.63
C GLU A 357 23.25 20.55 15.69
N PRO A 358 23.52 19.89 14.54
CA PRO A 358 23.68 18.44 14.49
C PRO A 358 25.00 17.98 15.11
N LEU A 359 24.95 16.92 15.90
CA LEU A 359 26.15 16.25 16.41
C LEU A 359 27.00 15.68 15.26
N SER A 360 26.36 15.21 14.19
CA SER A 360 27.02 14.71 12.99
C SER A 360 26.43 15.37 11.75
N THR A 361 27.29 15.88 10.89
CA THR A 361 26.92 16.45 9.58
C THR A 361 27.00 15.44 8.44
N ALA A 362 27.42 14.19 8.72
CA ALA A 362 27.54 13.15 7.72
C ALA A 362 26.16 12.67 7.25
N SER A 363 25.94 12.73 5.94
CA SER A 363 24.82 12.06 5.29
C SER A 363 25.20 10.63 4.94
N GLY A 364 24.25 9.70 4.95
CA GLY A 364 24.55 8.30 4.70
C GLY A 364 23.39 7.34 4.89
N TRP A 365 23.64 6.07 4.59
CA TRP A 365 22.69 4.98 4.82
C TRP A 365 22.72 4.54 6.28
N HIS A 366 21.53 4.38 6.84
CA HIS A 366 21.32 3.86 8.18
C HIS A 366 20.38 2.66 8.13
N TRP A 367 20.60 1.74 9.06
CA TRP A 367 19.70 0.64 9.34
C TRP A 367 19.51 0.55 10.86
N ASN A 368 18.28 0.74 11.33
CA ASN A 368 17.96 0.66 12.75
C ASN A 368 16.57 0.06 12.94
N SER A 369 16.43 -0.85 13.91
CA SER A 369 15.15 -1.47 14.31
C SER A 369 14.29 -1.94 13.12
N GLY A 370 14.91 -2.53 12.10
CA GLY A 370 14.21 -3.03 10.91
C GLY A 370 13.84 -1.96 9.87
N LEU A 371 14.19 -0.69 10.05
CA LEU A 371 14.02 0.39 9.07
C LEU A 371 15.36 0.72 8.41
N SER A 372 15.39 0.72 7.08
CA SER A 372 16.51 1.23 6.28
C SER A 372 16.15 2.56 5.65
N TYR A 373 17.04 3.55 5.79
CA TYR A 373 16.82 4.89 5.25
C TYR A 373 18.13 5.60 4.94
N TYR A 374 18.09 6.54 4.00
CA TYR A 374 19.19 7.46 3.75
C TYR A 374 18.94 8.77 4.51
N SER A 375 19.84 9.12 5.42
CA SER A 375 19.83 10.39 6.15
C SER A 375 20.59 11.45 5.37
N ALA A 376 19.92 12.55 5.04
CA ALA A 376 20.48 13.73 4.41
C ALA A 376 20.43 14.90 5.42
N VAL A 377 21.58 15.21 6.01
CA VAL A 377 21.73 16.31 6.96
C VAL A 377 21.95 17.61 6.17
N ARG A 378 21.04 18.56 6.30
CA ARG A 378 21.14 19.91 5.69
C ARG A 378 21.18 20.98 6.78
N ASN A 379 21.44 22.23 6.39
CA ASN A 379 21.57 23.34 7.35
C ASN A 379 20.30 23.63 8.15
N ALA A 380 19.12 23.51 7.55
CA ALA A 380 17.84 23.84 8.20
C ALA A 380 16.99 22.62 8.59
N SER A 381 17.37 21.41 8.16
CA SER A 381 16.57 20.21 8.35
C SER A 381 17.37 18.94 8.17
N ASN A 382 16.90 17.85 8.79
CA ASN A 382 17.30 16.50 8.43
C ASN A 382 16.18 15.87 7.60
N SER A 383 16.51 15.35 6.40
CA SER A 383 15.60 14.55 5.59
C SER A 383 16.03 13.09 5.64
N PHE A 384 15.07 12.19 5.83
CA PHE A 384 15.26 10.75 5.86
C PHE A 384 14.45 10.14 4.72
N TYR A 385 15.14 9.61 3.73
CA TYR A 385 14.52 8.97 2.57
C TYR A 385 14.42 7.47 2.81
N ILE A 386 13.19 6.98 2.90
CA ILE A 386 12.85 5.59 3.19
C ILE A 386 12.34 4.97 1.89
N ASN A 387 13.10 4.04 1.31
CA ASN A 387 12.68 3.36 0.09
C ASN A 387 11.41 2.53 0.32
N ARG A 388 11.34 1.86 1.48
CA ARG A 388 10.23 1.00 1.86
C ARG A 388 9.95 1.09 3.36
N LEU A 389 8.72 1.47 3.69
CA LEU A 389 8.18 1.52 5.03
C LEU A 389 7.06 0.48 5.11
N ASP A 390 7.37 -0.72 5.61
CA ASP A 390 6.37 -1.77 5.77
C ASP A 390 5.37 -1.44 6.90
N LYS A 391 4.32 -2.23 7.02
CA LYS A 391 3.37 -2.11 8.13
C LYS A 391 4.09 -2.34 9.46
N GLY A 392 3.97 -1.40 10.39
CA GLY A 392 4.57 -1.54 11.71
C GLY A 392 4.90 -0.21 12.37
N LYS A 393 5.65 -0.32 13.47
CA LYS A 393 6.12 0.83 14.25
C LYS A 393 7.63 0.95 14.12
N TYR A 394 8.10 2.16 13.87
CA TYR A 394 9.51 2.46 13.65
C TYR A 394 9.94 3.68 14.45
N VAL A 395 11.24 3.77 14.71
CA VAL A 395 11.84 4.87 15.46
C VAL A 395 13.02 5.42 14.66
N VAL A 396 13.01 6.73 14.43
CA VAL A 396 14.17 7.49 13.93
C VAL A 396 14.68 8.35 15.08
N GLU A 397 15.96 8.18 15.43
CA GLU A 397 16.61 8.97 16.46
C GLU A 397 17.88 9.61 15.93
N TYR A 398 18.16 10.83 16.37
CA TYR A 398 19.43 11.50 16.13
C TYR A 398 19.69 12.56 17.20
N ASP A 399 20.97 12.86 17.41
CA ASP A 399 21.42 13.77 18.47
C ASP A 399 21.83 15.14 17.89
N LEU A 400 21.51 16.19 18.64
CA LEU A 400 21.81 17.59 18.39
C LEU A 400 22.47 18.20 19.64
N PHE A 401 23.09 19.37 19.50
CA PHE A 401 23.52 20.21 20.62
C PHE A 401 22.83 21.56 20.62
N VAL A 402 22.61 22.10 21.82
CA VAL A 402 22.08 23.43 22.04
C VAL A 402 23.19 24.47 21.87
N THR A 403 22.98 25.48 21.03
CA THR A 403 24.01 26.48 20.68
C THR A 403 23.65 27.90 21.11
N ASN A 404 22.37 28.27 21.09
CA ASN A 404 21.93 29.65 21.33
C ASN A 404 20.86 29.70 22.43
N PRO A 405 20.96 30.64 23.39
CA PRO A 405 19.92 30.88 24.38
C PRO A 405 18.75 31.69 23.79
N GLY A 406 17.58 31.59 24.40
CA GLY A 406 16.37 32.31 24.00
C GLY A 406 15.16 31.40 23.72
N SER A 407 14.14 31.98 23.10
CA SER A 407 12.88 31.29 22.77
C SER A 407 12.81 31.03 21.28
N PHE A 408 12.69 29.75 20.91
CA PHE A 408 12.72 29.28 19.53
C PHE A 408 11.45 28.50 19.19
N THR A 409 11.00 28.62 17.95
CA THR A 409 9.95 27.75 17.42
C THR A 409 10.54 26.41 17.03
N VAL A 410 9.88 25.34 17.44
CA VAL A 410 10.14 23.97 16.97
C VAL A 410 9.20 23.71 15.80
N PRO A 411 9.73 23.65 14.56
CA PRO A 411 8.90 23.35 13.41
C PRO A 411 8.35 21.93 13.50
N PRO A 412 7.15 21.68 12.96
CA PRO A 412 6.62 20.33 12.87
C PRO A 412 7.49 19.47 11.94
N SER A 413 7.76 18.23 12.35
CA SER A 413 8.25 17.22 11.42
C SER A 413 7.13 16.82 10.47
N THR A 414 7.47 16.40 9.26
CA THR A 414 6.51 15.88 8.27
C THR A 414 6.99 14.53 7.75
N ILE A 415 6.11 13.55 7.63
CA ILE A 415 6.35 12.31 6.88
C ILE A 415 5.33 12.20 5.76
N GLN A 416 5.76 11.82 4.56
CA GLN A 416 4.87 11.74 3.40
C GLN A 416 5.37 10.71 2.39
N CYS A 417 4.45 9.95 1.80
CA CYS A 417 4.73 9.18 0.59
C CYS A 417 4.80 10.14 -0.62
N LEU A 418 5.93 10.11 -1.34
CA LEU A 418 6.19 11.06 -2.43
C LEU A 418 5.27 10.87 -3.63
N TYR A 419 4.76 9.66 -3.85
CA TYR A 419 3.88 9.32 -4.96
C TYR A 419 2.41 9.12 -4.57
N ALA A 420 2.10 9.21 -3.27
CA ALA A 420 0.75 9.13 -2.72
C ALA A 420 0.62 10.14 -1.57
N PRO A 421 0.55 11.45 -1.87
CA PRO A 421 0.67 12.54 -0.89
C PRO A 421 -0.45 12.57 0.16
N GLU A 422 -1.56 11.86 -0.07
CA GLU A 422 -2.62 11.62 0.90
C GLU A 422 -2.15 10.76 2.09
N PHE A 423 -1.09 9.96 1.93
CA PHE A 423 -0.42 9.24 3.01
C PHE A 423 0.67 10.12 3.61
N ARG A 424 0.28 10.90 4.61
CA ARG A 424 1.15 11.88 5.27
C ARG A 424 0.81 12.05 6.74
N ALA A 425 1.78 12.49 7.52
CA ALA A 425 1.56 12.96 8.87
C ALA A 425 2.48 14.13 9.19
N ASN A 426 2.08 14.93 10.17
CA ASN A 426 2.95 15.94 10.75
C ASN A 426 2.81 15.95 12.26
N SER A 427 3.92 16.24 12.95
CA SER A 427 3.84 16.59 14.37
C SER A 427 3.23 17.98 14.52
N GLU A 428 2.92 18.34 15.75
CA GLU A 428 2.57 19.71 16.11
C GLU A 428 3.80 20.64 16.10
N GLY A 429 3.55 21.93 15.85
CA GLY A 429 4.48 23.01 16.14
C GLY A 429 4.53 23.30 17.64
N ARG A 430 5.73 23.56 18.17
CA ARG A 430 5.95 23.79 19.61
C ARG A 430 6.90 24.96 19.84
N SER A 431 6.99 25.42 21.09
CA SER A 431 8.00 26.38 21.53
C SER A 431 9.05 25.67 22.38
N LEU A 432 10.32 26.07 22.22
CA LEU A 432 11.45 25.59 22.99
C LEU A 432 12.17 26.79 23.61
N HIS A 433 12.40 26.73 24.91
CA HIS A 433 13.12 27.77 25.63
C HIS A 433 14.48 27.23 26.12
N VAL A 434 15.51 28.04 25.91
CA VAL A 434 16.91 27.74 26.24
C VAL A 434 17.47 28.87 27.12
N GLU A 435 18.14 28.49 28.21
CA GLU A 435 18.88 29.40 29.10
C GLU A 435 20.31 29.66 28.64
#